data_AF-A0A161KIE0-F1
#
_entry.id   AF-A0A161KIE0-F1
#
_cell.length_a   1.000
_cell.length_b   1.000
_cell.length_c   1.000
_cell.angle_alpha   90.00
_cell.angle_beta   90.00
_cell.angle_gamma   90.00
#
_symmetry.space_group_name_H-M   'P 1'
#
loop_
_entity.id
_entity.type
_entity.pdbx_description
1 polymer ?
#
loop_
_entity_poly.entity_id
_entity_poly.type
_entity_poly.pdbx_seq_one_letter_code
_entity_poly.pdbx_strand_id
1 'polypeptide(L)'
;METVKFVIGTYVRDLCEGLRIATLKGIAYMIIGDREYPVIEGTIPPTIQVFLRDGHMTFYAFWREDGTEHEAFIKAALTKMHILENTIYIEPHGALEKFDASVVLKLDAPKEVLKILKKIVDEERLWTIEEESEVASTYLEEYLKNK
;
A
#
# COMPACT_ATOMS: atom_id res chain seq x y z
N MET A 1 0.63 -9.28 -16.72
CA MET A 1 0.99 -8.18 -17.66
C MET A 1 0.12 -6.95 -17.46
N GLU A 2 -1.21 -7.07 -17.27
CA GLU A 2 -2.06 -5.89 -17.03
C GLU A 2 -1.75 -5.23 -15.69
N THR A 3 -1.62 -5.99 -14.60
CA THR A 3 -1.25 -5.48 -13.28
C THR A 3 0.10 -4.78 -13.28
N VAL A 4 1.12 -5.35 -13.91
CA VAL A 4 2.44 -4.71 -14.08
C VAL A 4 2.30 -3.36 -14.78
N LYS A 5 1.57 -3.30 -15.90
CA LYS A 5 1.34 -2.04 -16.64
C LYS A 5 0.59 -1.02 -15.80
N PHE A 6 -0.41 -1.45 -15.03
CA PHE A 6 -1.16 -0.60 -14.12
C PHE A 6 -0.25 -0.02 -13.04
N VAL A 7 0.46 -0.87 -12.28
CA VAL A 7 1.33 -0.44 -11.17
C VAL A 7 2.42 0.50 -11.66
N ILE A 8 3.11 0.16 -12.77
CA ILE A 8 4.16 1.02 -13.34
C ILE A 8 3.56 2.33 -13.86
N GLY A 9 2.41 2.28 -14.55
CA GLY A 9 1.75 3.46 -15.07
C GLY A 9 1.38 4.46 -13.97
N THR A 10 0.77 3.96 -12.88
CA THR A 10 0.41 4.80 -11.74
C THR A 10 1.65 5.30 -10.99
N TYR A 11 2.68 4.47 -10.84
CA TYR A 11 3.94 4.88 -10.22
C TYR A 11 4.64 6.01 -11.00
N VAL A 12 4.72 5.92 -12.33
CA VAL A 12 5.29 6.98 -13.18
C VAL A 12 4.47 8.26 -13.07
N ARG A 13 3.13 8.15 -13.00
CA ARG A 13 2.26 9.31 -12.79
C ARG A 13 2.51 9.97 -11.43
N ASP A 14 2.61 9.18 -10.36
CA ASP A 14 2.85 9.69 -9.01
C ASP A 14 4.27 10.27 -8.83
N LEU A 15 5.25 9.83 -9.63
CA LEU A 15 6.55 10.49 -9.71
C LEU A 15 6.47 11.92 -10.29
N CYS A 16 5.50 12.18 -11.16
CA CYS A 16 5.32 13.49 -11.81
C CYS A 16 4.37 14.41 -11.02
N GLU A 17 3.30 13.85 -10.46
CA GLU A 17 2.17 14.61 -9.89
C GLU A 17 2.04 14.45 -8.37
N GLY A 18 2.60 13.39 -7.80
CA GLY A 18 2.50 13.09 -6.38
C GLY A 18 3.66 13.66 -5.57
N LEU A 19 3.43 13.85 -4.27
CA LEU A 19 4.48 14.17 -3.32
C LEU A 19 5.06 12.87 -2.74
N ARG A 20 6.33 12.57 -3.02
CA ARG A 20 7.01 11.45 -2.36
C ARG A 20 7.34 11.80 -0.91
N ILE A 21 6.69 11.11 0.04
CA ILE A 21 6.79 11.43 1.46
C ILE A 21 7.78 10.55 2.22
N ALA A 22 7.96 9.29 1.80
CA ALA A 22 8.85 8.36 2.48
C ALA A 22 9.32 7.22 1.59
N THR A 23 10.46 6.64 1.96
CA THR A 23 10.95 5.35 1.46
C THR A 23 11.36 4.52 2.67
N LEU A 24 10.80 3.33 2.81
CA LEU A 24 10.97 2.47 3.98
C LEU A 24 10.92 1.00 3.59
N LYS A 25 11.17 0.11 4.55
CA LYS A 25 11.09 -1.34 4.36
C LYS A 25 9.80 -1.86 4.96
N GLY A 26 9.22 -2.93 4.42
CA GLY A 26 8.00 -3.49 5.04
C GLY A 26 7.34 -4.58 4.22
N ILE A 27 6.26 -5.10 4.78
CA ILE A 27 5.40 -6.13 4.21
C ILE A 27 3.93 -5.70 4.33
N ALA A 28 3.08 -6.23 3.49
CA ALA A 28 1.66 -5.91 3.46
C ALA A 28 0.80 -7.14 3.22
N TYR A 29 -0.30 -7.23 3.97
CA TYR A 29 -1.31 -8.28 3.84
C TYR A 29 -2.68 -7.68 3.64
N MET A 30 -3.48 -8.32 2.80
CA MET A 30 -4.91 -8.09 2.70
C MET A 30 -5.62 -9.15 3.54
N ILE A 31 -6.56 -8.71 4.37
CA ILE A 31 -7.32 -9.55 5.31
C ILE A 31 -8.76 -9.61 4.82
N ILE A 32 -9.27 -10.81 4.57
CA ILE A 32 -10.67 -11.04 4.16
C ILE A 32 -11.25 -12.12 5.06
N GLY A 33 -12.20 -11.74 5.95
CA GLY A 33 -12.65 -12.60 7.04
C GLY A 33 -11.46 -13.04 7.91
N ASP A 34 -11.33 -14.35 8.14
CA ASP A 34 -10.24 -14.93 8.95
C ASP A 34 -8.99 -15.31 8.12
N ARG A 35 -8.88 -14.85 6.87
CA ARG A 35 -7.80 -15.23 5.95
C ARG A 35 -6.89 -14.06 5.63
N GLU A 36 -5.59 -14.36 5.61
CA GLU A 36 -4.54 -13.43 5.22
C GLU A 36 -4.03 -13.76 3.81
N TYR A 37 -3.85 -12.71 3.01
CA TYR A 37 -3.39 -12.78 1.62
C TYR A 37 -2.19 -11.84 1.45
N PRO A 38 -1.01 -12.35 1.06
CA PRO A 38 0.17 -11.51 0.94
C PRO A 38 0.04 -10.59 -0.27
N VAL A 39 0.27 -9.29 -0.05
CA VAL A 39 0.29 -8.25 -1.09
C VAL A 39 1.72 -7.82 -1.37
N ILE A 40 2.51 -7.65 -0.32
CA ILE A 40 3.95 -7.35 -0.37
C ILE A 40 4.63 -8.28 0.62
N GLU A 41 5.44 -9.20 0.14
CA GLU A 41 6.16 -10.16 0.97
C GLU A 41 7.46 -10.55 0.26
N GLY A 42 8.49 -10.84 1.04
CA GLY A 42 9.74 -11.35 0.51
C GLY A 42 10.71 -11.74 1.63
N THR A 43 11.67 -12.60 1.32
CA THR A 43 12.71 -13.07 2.25
C THR A 43 13.40 -11.92 2.99
N ILE A 44 13.67 -10.82 2.29
CA ILE A 44 14.05 -9.53 2.88
C ILE A 44 12.89 -8.58 2.61
N PRO A 45 12.37 -7.87 3.63
CA PRO A 45 11.27 -6.92 3.45
C PRO A 45 11.49 -6.01 2.22
N PRO A 46 10.54 -5.98 1.28
CA PRO A 46 10.63 -5.09 0.12
C PRO A 46 10.74 -3.62 0.51
N THR A 47 11.37 -2.83 -0.37
CA THR A 47 11.35 -1.37 -0.23
C THR A 47 9.98 -0.86 -0.66
N ILE A 48 9.32 -0.11 0.22
CA ILE A 48 8.05 0.55 -0.02
C ILE A 48 8.31 2.04 -0.21
N GLN A 49 7.87 2.56 -1.35
CA GLN A 49 7.85 3.99 -1.65
C GLN A 49 6.46 4.54 -1.40
N VAL A 50 6.38 5.66 -0.69
CA VAL A 50 5.12 6.24 -0.25
C VAL A 50 4.93 7.60 -0.90
N PHE A 51 3.77 7.79 -1.52
CA PHE A 51 3.36 9.02 -2.18
C PHE A 51 2.06 9.55 -1.57
N LEU A 52 1.90 10.87 -1.58
CA LEU A 52 0.68 11.57 -1.23
C LEU A 52 0.16 12.30 -2.47
N ARG A 53 -1.11 12.10 -2.83
CA ARG A 53 -1.79 12.86 -3.89
C ARG A 53 -3.30 12.85 -3.65
N ASP A 54 -3.95 14.00 -3.85
CA ASP A 54 -5.42 14.12 -3.85
C ASP A 54 -6.13 13.48 -2.65
N GLY A 55 -5.60 13.65 -1.43
CA GLY A 55 -6.19 13.06 -0.22
C GLY A 55 -6.00 11.55 -0.09
N HIS A 56 -5.09 10.95 -0.86
CA HIS A 56 -4.74 9.54 -0.82
C HIS A 56 -3.25 9.34 -0.56
N MET A 57 -2.93 8.29 0.22
CA MET A 57 -1.59 7.77 0.34
C MET A 57 -1.46 6.52 -0.53
N THR A 58 -0.40 6.48 -1.34
CA THR A 58 -0.12 5.36 -2.22
C THR A 58 1.20 4.70 -1.83
N PHE A 59 1.18 3.38 -1.68
CA PHE A 59 2.34 2.55 -1.37
C PHE A 59 2.70 1.71 -2.58
N TYR A 60 3.95 1.82 -3.02
CA TYR A 60 4.50 1.02 -4.10
C TYR A 60 5.64 0.16 -3.60
N ALA A 61 5.68 -1.10 -4.02
CA ALA A 61 6.84 -1.95 -3.83
C ALA A 61 7.22 -2.62 -5.15
N PHE A 62 8.52 -2.72 -5.39
CA PHE A 62 9.11 -3.41 -6.52
C PHE A 62 10.25 -4.27 -5.97
N TRP A 63 10.19 -5.58 -6.16
CA TRP A 63 11.18 -6.51 -5.61
C TRP A 63 11.33 -7.75 -6.46
N ARG A 64 12.29 -8.60 -6.10
CA ARG A 64 12.52 -9.89 -6.73
C ARG A 64 12.61 -10.96 -5.65
N GLU A 65 11.90 -12.06 -5.84
CA GLU A 65 11.96 -13.24 -4.99
C GLU A 65 12.18 -14.48 -5.88
N ASP A 66 13.17 -15.30 -5.53
CA ASP A 66 13.54 -16.53 -6.27
C ASP A 66 13.69 -16.37 -7.80
N GLY A 67 14.12 -15.18 -8.24
CA GLY A 67 14.31 -14.88 -9.66
C GLY A 67 13.09 -14.28 -10.37
N THR A 68 11.93 -14.25 -9.71
CA THR A 68 10.68 -13.66 -10.20
C THR A 68 10.54 -12.22 -9.74
N GLU A 69 10.17 -11.33 -10.66
CA GLU A 69 9.93 -9.91 -10.38
C GLU A 69 8.49 -9.69 -9.91
N HIS A 70 8.35 -8.86 -8.89
CA HIS A 70 7.05 -8.53 -8.30
C HIS A 70 6.89 -7.03 -8.11
N GLU A 71 5.64 -6.61 -8.23
CA GLU A 71 5.19 -5.23 -8.12
C GLU A 71 3.88 -5.20 -7.36
N ALA A 72 3.77 -4.23 -6.47
CA ALA A 72 2.56 -3.99 -5.72
C ALA A 72 2.23 -2.51 -5.62
N PHE A 73 0.94 -2.26 -5.51
CA PHE A 73 0.31 -0.97 -5.36
C PHE A 73 -0.80 -1.09 -4.32
N ILE A 74 -0.81 -0.16 -3.37
CA ILE A 74 -1.89 0.01 -2.40
C ILE A 74 -2.20 1.49 -2.36
N LYS A 75 -3.38 1.90 -2.85
CA LYS A 75 -3.91 3.26 -2.69
C LYS A 75 -4.94 3.24 -1.58
N ALA A 76 -4.85 4.20 -0.66
CA ALA A 76 -5.81 4.36 0.41
C ALA A 76 -6.14 5.83 0.67
N ALA A 77 -7.42 6.11 0.90
CA ALA A 77 -7.89 7.40 1.35
C ALA A 77 -7.39 7.66 2.78
N LEU A 78 -6.88 8.86 3.05
CA LEU A 78 -6.33 9.20 4.37
C LEU A 78 -7.34 9.05 5.51
N THR A 79 -8.64 9.25 5.23
CA THR A 79 -9.74 9.10 6.19
C THR A 79 -9.93 7.67 6.72
N LYS A 80 -9.39 6.68 6.01
CA LYS A 80 -9.53 5.24 6.29
C LYS A 80 -8.24 4.60 6.79
N MET A 81 -7.20 5.41 6.97
CA MET A 81 -5.87 4.97 7.38
C MET A 81 -5.66 5.22 8.87
N HIS A 82 -5.15 4.19 9.55
CA HIS A 82 -4.83 4.22 10.98
C HIS A 82 -3.39 3.82 11.19
N ILE A 83 -2.57 4.75 11.69
CA ILE A 83 -1.15 4.49 11.97
C ILE A 83 -0.97 4.15 13.46
N LEU A 84 -0.58 2.90 13.72
CA LEU A 84 -0.41 2.29 15.03
C LEU A 84 1.03 1.77 15.18
N GLU A 85 1.85 2.45 15.97
CA GLU A 85 3.27 2.14 16.10
C GLU A 85 3.96 2.00 14.74
N ASN A 86 4.36 0.78 14.37
CA ASN A 86 5.01 0.41 13.11
C ASN A 86 4.06 -0.20 12.07
N THR A 87 2.76 -0.13 12.32
CA THR A 87 1.72 -0.75 11.48
C THR A 87 0.79 0.33 10.94
N ILE A 88 0.45 0.22 9.66
CA ILE A 88 -0.64 0.98 9.04
C ILE A 88 -1.78 0.02 8.77
N TYR A 89 -2.93 0.29 9.38
CA TYR A 89 -4.17 -0.40 9.10
C TYR A 89 -5.04 0.46 8.18
N ILE A 90 -5.62 -0.17 7.17
CA ILE A 90 -6.48 0.46 6.17
C ILE A 90 -7.82 -0.27 6.20
N GLU A 91 -8.88 0.47 6.52
CA GLU A 91 -10.25 -0.06 6.56
C GLU A 91 -10.75 -0.44 5.16
N PRO A 92 -11.76 -1.34 5.06
CA PRO A 92 -12.45 -1.59 3.81
C PRO A 92 -13.12 -0.33 3.27
N HIS A 93 -12.76 0.09 2.07
CA HIS A 93 -13.42 1.17 1.31
C HIS A 93 -13.10 1.04 -0.19
N GLY A 94 -13.82 1.78 -1.04
CA GLY A 94 -13.60 1.76 -2.48
C GLY A 94 -13.74 0.35 -3.07
N ALA A 95 -12.71 -0.14 -3.77
CA ALA A 95 -12.73 -1.49 -4.34
C ALA A 95 -12.70 -2.60 -3.25
N LEU A 96 -12.13 -2.31 -2.08
CA LEU A 96 -11.97 -3.26 -0.98
C LEU A 96 -13.29 -3.53 -0.23
N GLU A 97 -14.21 -2.56 -0.25
CA GLU A 97 -15.53 -2.68 0.39
C GLU A 97 -16.35 -3.84 -0.18
N LYS A 98 -16.17 -4.15 -1.47
CA LYS A 98 -16.85 -5.26 -2.17
C LYS A 98 -16.57 -6.63 -1.55
N PHE A 99 -15.45 -6.76 -0.84
CA PHE A 99 -14.98 -8.01 -0.25
C PHE A 99 -14.82 -7.91 1.27
N ASP A 100 -15.24 -6.80 1.88
CA ASP A 100 -14.96 -6.48 3.29
C ASP A 100 -13.46 -6.64 3.62
N ALA A 101 -12.61 -6.21 2.68
CA ALA A 101 -11.18 -6.44 2.74
C ALA A 101 -10.46 -5.30 3.47
N SER A 102 -9.69 -5.64 4.49
CA SER A 102 -8.78 -4.68 5.16
C SER A 102 -7.35 -4.87 4.67
N VAL A 103 -6.51 -3.84 4.77
CA VAL A 103 -5.07 -3.97 4.47
C VAL A 103 -4.25 -3.61 5.70
N VAL A 104 -3.25 -4.43 5.99
CA VAL A 104 -2.30 -4.24 7.09
C VAL A 104 -0.89 -4.14 6.50
N LEU A 105 -0.24 -2.99 6.66
CA LEU A 105 1.16 -2.79 6.30
C LEU A 105 2.01 -2.76 7.57
N LYS A 106 2.98 -3.67 7.68
CA LYS A 106 3.97 -3.69 8.76
C LYS A 106 5.26 -3.07 8.24
N LEU A 107 5.64 -1.94 8.80
CA LEU A 107 6.73 -1.11 8.32
C LEU A 107 7.95 -1.21 9.23
N ASP A 108 9.12 -1.45 8.65
CA ASP A 108 10.41 -1.28 9.29
C ASP A 108 10.91 0.14 8.98
N ALA A 109 10.60 1.06 9.89
CA ALA A 109 10.90 2.48 9.76
C ALA A 109 11.26 3.09 11.12
N PRO A 110 12.14 4.12 11.16
CA PRO A 110 12.38 4.91 12.35
C PRO A 110 11.07 5.53 12.88
N LYS A 111 10.94 5.64 14.22
CA LYS A 111 9.74 6.19 14.87
C LYS A 111 9.42 7.61 14.39
N GLU A 112 10.44 8.38 14.04
CA GLU A 112 10.34 9.74 13.53
C GLU A 112 9.60 9.79 12.19
N VAL A 113 9.88 8.83 11.29
CA VAL A 113 9.19 8.72 10.00
C VAL A 113 7.71 8.40 10.22
N LEU A 114 7.42 7.46 11.12
CA LEU A 114 6.04 7.07 11.44
C LEU A 114 5.25 8.24 12.08
N LYS A 115 5.89 9.05 12.93
CA LYS A 115 5.31 10.29 13.46
C LYS A 115 4.99 11.30 12.36
N ILE A 116 5.87 11.46 11.37
CA ILE A 116 5.65 12.35 10.24
C ILE A 116 4.48 11.85 9.39
N LEU A 117 4.44 10.55 9.06
CA LEU A 117 3.32 9.96 8.33
C LEU A 117 2.00 10.17 9.06
N LYS A 118 1.97 9.94 10.38
CA LYS A 118 0.78 10.18 11.20
C LYS A 118 0.34 11.64 11.16
N LYS A 119 1.28 12.58 11.29
CA LYS A 119 1.01 14.00 11.19
C LYS A 119 0.39 14.36 9.83
N ILE A 120 0.95 13.84 8.74
CA ILE A 120 0.42 14.05 7.38
C ILE A 120 -1.01 13.53 7.28
N VAL A 121 -1.28 12.30 7.74
CA VAL A 121 -2.64 11.73 7.73
C VAL A 121 -3.61 12.61 8.52
N ASP A 122 -3.22 13.04 9.73
CA ASP A 122 -4.09 13.83 10.60
C ASP A 122 -4.39 15.24 10.05
N GLU A 123 -3.41 15.87 9.39
CA GLU A 123 -3.54 17.21 8.80
C GLU A 123 -4.28 17.18 7.45
N GLU A 124 -4.01 16.17 6.62
CA GLU A 124 -4.48 16.15 5.23
C GLU A 124 -5.83 15.43 5.05
N ARG A 125 -6.28 14.61 6.02
CA ARG A 125 -7.57 13.87 5.93
C ARG A 125 -8.80 14.75 5.70
N LEU A 126 -8.75 16.03 6.09
CA LEU A 126 -9.85 16.97 5.90
C LEU A 126 -10.02 17.41 4.44
N TRP A 127 -9.00 17.18 3.61
CA TRP A 127 -8.99 17.50 2.19
C TRP A 127 -9.32 16.28 1.32
N THR A 128 -9.55 15.11 1.91
CA THR A 128 -9.97 13.91 1.20
C THR A 128 -11.44 14.05 0.80
N ILE A 129 -11.69 14.26 -0.49
CA ILE A 129 -13.04 14.41 -1.07
C ILE A 129 -13.60 13.05 -1.52
N GLU A 130 -12.74 12.17 -2.02
CA GLU A 130 -13.10 10.85 -2.52
C GLU A 130 -12.44 9.76 -1.69
N GLU A 131 -13.23 8.76 -1.27
CA GLU A 131 -12.73 7.61 -0.50
C GLU A 131 -12.49 6.42 -1.44
N GLU A 132 -11.45 6.51 -2.27
CA GLU A 132 -11.05 5.40 -3.14
C GLU A 132 -9.93 4.57 -2.52
N SER A 133 -10.11 3.26 -2.53
CA SER A 133 -9.07 2.29 -2.20
C SER A 133 -8.93 1.25 -3.29
N GLU A 134 -7.69 0.90 -3.58
CA GLU A 134 -7.37 -0.11 -4.59
C GLU A 134 -6.04 -0.80 -4.26
N VAL A 135 -6.01 -2.11 -4.47
CA VAL A 135 -4.85 -2.96 -4.26
C VAL A 135 -4.59 -3.74 -5.54
N ALA A 136 -3.34 -3.73 -5.99
CA ALA A 136 -2.88 -4.54 -7.11
C ALA A 136 -1.52 -5.13 -6.76
N SER A 137 -1.33 -6.44 -6.94
CA SER A 137 -0.06 -7.11 -6.62
C SER A 137 0.14 -8.35 -7.49
N THR A 138 1.27 -8.40 -8.18
CA THR A 138 1.66 -9.60 -8.94
C THR A 138 2.04 -10.76 -8.03
N TYR A 139 2.50 -10.48 -6.80
CA TYR A 139 2.75 -11.49 -5.77
C TYR A 139 1.46 -12.16 -5.30
N LEU A 140 0.42 -11.36 -5.03
CA LEU A 140 -0.89 -11.88 -4.66
C LEU A 140 -1.50 -12.75 -5.78
N GLU A 141 -1.39 -12.30 -7.03
CA GLU A 141 -1.86 -13.08 -8.17
C GLU A 141 -1.19 -14.44 -8.28
N GLU A 142 0.12 -14.50 -8.07
CA GLU A 142 0.87 -15.75 -8.08
C GLU A 142 0.47 -16.65 -6.91
N TYR A 143 0.37 -16.09 -5.70
CA TYR A 143 -0.09 -16.79 -4.51
C TYR A 143 -1.46 -17.46 -4.72
N LEU A 144 -2.39 -16.74 -5.36
CA LEU A 144 -3.74 -17.26 -5.65
C LEU A 144 -3.76 -18.33 -6.74
N LYS A 145 -2.80 -18.33 -7.68
CA LYS A 145 -2.69 -19.38 -8.72
C LYS A 145 -2.10 -20.68 -8.20
N ASN A 146 -1.30 -20.61 -7.13
CA ASN A 146 -0.60 -21.74 -6.54
C ASN A 146 -1.37 -22.41 -5.39
N LYS A 147 -2.58 -21.94 -5.08
CA LYS A 147 -3.52 -22.53 -4.12
C LYS A 147 -4.66 -23.27 -4.81
#